data_AF-A0A2G6NTJ9-F1
#
_entry.id   AF-A0A2G6NTJ9-F1
#
_cell.length_a   1.000
_cell.length_b   1.000
_cell.length_c   1.000
_cell.angle_alpha   90.00
_cell.angle_beta   90.00
_cell.angle_gamma   90.00
#
_symmetry.space_group_name_H-M   'P 1'
#
loop_
_entity.id
_entity.type
_entity.pdbx_description
1 polymer ?
#
loop_
_entity_poly.entity_id
_entity_poly.type
_entity_poly.pdbx_seq_one_letter_code
_entity_poly.pdbx_strand_id
1 'polypeptide(L)'
;MILTTPQGETFNEDLTLELLAELREKGEIILICGHYKGIDERARELVVTREISIGDYVLTGGELPALVIADAVVRRLDGVLHNRDSAENDSFTATREGGLDCQWYTKPPEYRGLGVPEVLLSGHHANIEQWRAREAARRTQERRPDLLTGIPIDRMAAAAGAATIDAQPWSRASVPRWWAFVPGTTGSEDEMNIVEQMRAEGLRDDLPDFKIGDTVNVAVRITEAGKSRIQNFIGAVIAKHGTGLEASVTVRKVTGGIAVERIFPLESPSVDSITVKKRGRIRRAKLYYLRGRTGRKARIREARR
;
A
#
# COMPACT_ATOMS: atom_id res chain seq x y z
N MET A 1 14.17 9.93 -24.00
CA MET A 1 14.82 10.50 -22.79
C MET A 1 14.03 11.72 -22.36
N ILE A 2 13.73 11.85 -21.07
CA ILE A 2 12.82 12.86 -20.55
C ILE A 2 13.63 13.89 -19.77
N LEU A 3 13.56 15.16 -20.14
CA LEU A 3 14.18 16.25 -19.39
C LEU A 3 13.22 16.75 -18.32
N THR A 4 13.70 16.82 -17.07
CA THR A 4 12.98 17.49 -16.00
C THR A 4 13.28 18.99 -16.04
N THR A 5 12.26 19.81 -16.33
CA THR A 5 12.42 21.25 -16.52
C THR A 5 11.10 21.98 -16.25
N PRO A 6 11.11 23.19 -15.65
CA PRO A 6 9.89 23.96 -15.43
C PRO A 6 9.20 24.42 -16.73
N GLN A 7 9.86 24.29 -17.89
CA GLN A 7 9.31 24.63 -19.20
C GLN A 7 8.49 23.49 -19.83
N GLY A 8 8.52 22.30 -19.23
CA GLY A 8 7.83 21.11 -19.74
C GLY A 8 6.35 21.08 -19.43
N GLU A 9 5.66 20.06 -19.95
CA GLU A 9 4.28 19.79 -19.59
C GLU A 9 4.17 19.44 -18.09
N THR A 10 3.09 19.85 -17.44
CA THR A 10 2.92 19.61 -16.00
C THR A 10 2.58 18.15 -15.72
N PHE A 11 3.37 17.52 -14.87
CA PHE A 11 3.22 16.14 -14.44
C PHE A 11 1.90 15.92 -13.70
N ASN A 12 1.14 14.93 -14.16
CA ASN A 12 -0.18 14.59 -13.64
C ASN A 12 -0.40 13.06 -13.72
N GLU A 13 -1.59 12.62 -13.30
CA GLU A 13 -1.91 11.19 -13.25
C GLU A 13 -2.00 10.56 -14.65
N ASP A 14 -2.54 11.27 -15.65
CA ASP A 14 -2.61 10.76 -17.02
C ASP A 14 -1.21 10.56 -17.61
N LEU A 15 -0.32 11.54 -17.41
CA LEU A 15 1.09 11.43 -17.81
C LEU A 15 1.81 10.29 -17.07
N THR A 16 1.45 10.03 -15.82
CA THR A 16 1.99 8.87 -15.08
C THR A 16 1.61 7.55 -15.77
N LEU A 17 0.38 7.42 -16.24
CA LEU A 17 -0.10 6.24 -16.96
C LEU A 17 0.54 6.11 -18.35
N GLU A 18 0.76 7.23 -19.05
CA GLU A 18 1.49 7.24 -20.32
C GLU A 18 2.93 6.74 -20.14
N LEU A 19 3.66 7.28 -19.16
CA LEU A 19 5.03 6.85 -18.86
C LEU A 19 5.09 5.38 -18.43
N LEU A 20 4.10 4.90 -17.68
CA LEU A 20 4.00 3.48 -17.33
C LEU A 20 3.84 2.60 -18.58
N ALA A 21 3.00 3.02 -19.54
CA ALA A 21 2.83 2.30 -20.79
C ALA A 21 4.12 2.31 -21.62
N GLU A 22 4.79 3.46 -21.74
CA GLU A 22 6.07 3.58 -22.42
C GLU A 22 7.16 2.71 -21.77
N LEU A 23 7.22 2.67 -20.44
CA LEU A 23 8.16 1.82 -19.71
C LEU A 23 7.92 0.34 -19.99
N ARG A 24 6.65 -0.09 -20.06
CA ARG A 24 6.28 -1.47 -20.38
C ARG A 24 6.62 -1.84 -21.83
N GLU A 25 6.45 -0.91 -22.76
CA GLU A 25 6.75 -1.12 -24.18
C GLU A 25 8.27 -1.12 -24.46
N LYS A 26 8.98 -0.12 -23.94
CA LYS A 26 10.40 0.12 -24.26
C LYS A 26 11.35 -0.57 -23.29
N GLY A 27 10.87 -1.01 -22.12
CA GLY A 27 11.67 -1.62 -21.05
C GLY A 27 12.49 -0.63 -20.22
N GLU A 28 12.68 0.61 -20.69
CA GLU A 28 13.45 1.64 -20.00
C GLU A 28 12.93 3.06 -20.23
N ILE A 29 13.16 3.92 -19.23
CA ILE A 29 12.98 5.36 -19.31
C ILE A 29 14.24 6.02 -18.74
N ILE A 30 14.81 6.96 -19.48
CA ILE A 30 15.97 7.75 -19.06
C ILE A 30 15.47 9.15 -18.67
N LEU A 31 15.69 9.53 -17.42
CA LEU A 31 15.40 10.86 -16.89
C LEU A 31 16.67 11.71 -16.86
N ILE A 32 16.64 12.86 -17.51
CA ILE A 32 17.73 13.83 -17.57
C ILE A 32 17.45 14.91 -16.53
N CYS A 33 18.32 15.00 -15.53
CA CYS A 33 18.22 16.00 -14.47
C CYS A 33 19.01 17.25 -14.88
N GLY A 34 18.31 18.34 -15.23
CA GLY A 34 18.94 19.63 -15.47
C GLY A 34 19.49 20.21 -14.16
N HIS A 35 20.66 20.84 -14.21
CA HIS A 35 21.25 21.55 -13.07
C HIS A 35 21.65 22.97 -13.47
N TYR A 36 21.91 23.82 -12.47
CA TYR A 36 22.31 25.22 -12.66
C TYR A 36 21.26 26.06 -13.42
N LYS A 37 21.56 26.49 -14.65
CA LYS A 37 20.67 27.30 -15.49
C LYS A 37 19.89 26.47 -16.50
N GLY A 38 20.23 25.20 -16.66
CA GLY A 38 19.67 24.31 -17.68
C GLY A 38 20.76 23.56 -18.42
N ILE A 39 20.34 22.86 -19.47
CA ILE A 39 21.23 22.16 -20.41
C ILE A 39 21.42 23.00 -21.68
N ASP A 40 22.47 22.71 -22.45
CA ASP A 40 22.67 23.36 -23.76
C ASP A 40 21.48 23.05 -24.68
N GLU A 41 20.91 24.09 -25.30
CA GLU A 41 19.71 23.96 -26.12
C GLU A 41 19.91 23.02 -27.32
N ARG A 42 21.14 22.90 -27.85
CA ARG A 42 21.44 21.95 -28.94
C ARG A 42 21.44 20.52 -28.45
N ALA A 43 21.93 20.27 -27.24
CA ALA A 43 21.84 18.94 -26.63
C ALA A 43 20.39 18.57 -26.38
N ARG A 44 19.59 19.54 -25.91
CA ARG A 44 18.14 19.41 -25.72
C ARG A 44 17.45 18.97 -27.01
N GLU A 45 17.63 19.71 -28.11
CA GLU A 45 17.04 19.38 -29.42
C GLU A 45 17.45 17.99 -29.96
N LEU A 46 18.65 17.51 -29.64
CA LEU A 46 19.18 16.26 -30.18
C LEU A 46 18.75 15.00 -29.42
N VAL A 47 18.59 15.08 -28.09
CA VAL A 47 18.39 13.86 -27.26
C VAL A 47 17.11 13.85 -26.44
N VAL A 48 16.51 15.02 -26.18
CA VAL A 48 15.31 15.12 -25.33
C VAL A 48 14.09 14.83 -26.17
N THR A 49 13.32 13.82 -25.76
CA THR A 49 12.08 13.42 -26.44
C THR A 49 10.85 14.02 -25.77
N ARG A 50 10.97 14.41 -24.49
CA ARG A 50 9.86 14.95 -23.70
C ARG A 50 10.40 15.84 -22.60
N GLU A 51 9.67 16.90 -22.28
CA GLU A 51 9.98 17.81 -21.19
C GLU A 51 8.88 17.77 -20.16
N ILE A 52 9.22 17.51 -18.90
CA ILE A 52 8.24 17.39 -17.82
C ILE A 52 8.59 18.36 -16.69
N SER A 53 7.59 19.13 -16.29
CA SER A 53 7.59 19.98 -15.09
C SER A 53 6.78 19.30 -13.98
N ILE A 54 7.18 19.43 -12.72
CA ILE A 54 6.37 18.96 -11.57
C ILE A 54 5.54 20.08 -10.92
N GLY A 55 5.45 21.22 -11.59
CA GLY A 55 4.58 22.34 -11.22
C GLY A 55 5.25 23.71 -11.38
N ASP A 56 4.47 24.76 -11.11
CA ASP A 56 4.84 26.15 -11.37
C ASP A 56 5.71 26.75 -10.25
N TYR A 57 6.88 26.15 -10.05
CA TYR A 57 7.89 26.60 -9.09
C TYR A 57 9.29 26.16 -9.54
N VAL A 58 10.33 26.74 -8.94
CA VAL A 58 11.73 26.51 -9.33
C VAL A 58 12.47 25.74 -8.25
N LEU A 59 13.20 24.70 -8.66
CA LEU A 59 14.08 23.90 -7.81
C LEU A 59 15.55 24.12 -8.18
N THR A 60 16.47 23.65 -7.34
CA THR A 60 17.92 23.74 -7.56
C THR A 60 18.42 22.83 -8.68
N GLY A 61 17.70 21.74 -8.95
CA GLY A 61 18.06 20.72 -9.93
C GLY A 61 16.90 19.76 -10.22
N GLY A 62 17.09 18.92 -11.23
CA GLY A 62 16.12 17.97 -11.77
C GLY A 62 15.96 16.66 -10.99
N GLU A 63 16.78 16.43 -9.97
CA GLU A 63 16.82 15.17 -9.22
C GLU A 63 15.52 14.90 -8.44
N LEU A 64 14.96 15.93 -7.79
CA LEU A 64 13.69 15.81 -7.08
C LEU A 64 12.51 15.55 -8.04
N PRO A 65 12.35 16.30 -9.16
CA PRO A 65 11.40 15.95 -10.20
C PRO A 65 11.55 14.52 -10.72
N ALA A 66 12.78 14.06 -10.97
CA ALA A 66 13.03 12.71 -11.45
C ALA A 66 12.57 11.65 -10.42
N LEU A 67 12.83 11.87 -9.13
CA LEU A 67 12.36 10.99 -8.05
C LEU A 67 10.83 10.98 -7.93
N VAL A 68 10.17 12.15 -8.08
CA VAL A 68 8.70 12.24 -8.06
C VAL A 68 8.08 11.45 -9.21
N ILE A 69 8.61 11.60 -10.42
CA ILE A 69 8.16 10.86 -11.59
C ILE A 69 8.39 9.36 -11.39
N ALA A 70 9.58 8.97 -10.94
CA ALA A 70 9.93 7.57 -10.70
C ALA A 70 9.01 6.93 -9.65
N ASP A 71 8.75 7.59 -8.53
CA ASP A 71 7.85 7.08 -7.47
C ASP A 71 6.43 6.84 -8.00
N ALA A 72 5.88 7.83 -8.72
CA ALA A 72 4.53 7.76 -9.28
C ALA A 72 4.37 6.65 -10.34
N VAL A 73 5.39 6.41 -11.16
CA VAL A 73 5.36 5.35 -12.18
C VAL A 73 5.62 3.98 -11.55
N VAL A 74 6.67 3.85 -10.73
CA VAL A 74 7.11 2.55 -10.15
C VAL A 74 6.05 1.97 -9.22
N ARG A 75 5.33 2.79 -8.44
CA ARG A 75 4.26 2.28 -7.56
C ARG A 75 3.14 1.55 -8.32
N ARG A 76 2.99 1.80 -9.63
CA ARG A 76 1.99 1.17 -10.50
C ARG A 76 2.49 -0.10 -11.19
N LEU A 77 3.77 -0.43 -11.06
CA LEU A 77 4.32 -1.68 -11.58
C LEU A 77 3.78 -2.87 -10.79
N ASP A 78 3.58 -3.98 -11.51
CA ASP A 78 3.06 -5.20 -10.96
C ASP A 78 4.03 -5.77 -9.92
N GLY A 79 3.51 -6.14 -8.75
CA GLY A 79 4.31 -6.69 -7.65
C GLY A 79 4.96 -5.66 -6.73
N VAL A 80 4.86 -4.35 -7.02
CA VAL A 80 5.36 -3.29 -6.12
C VAL A 80 4.40 -3.02 -4.96
N LEU A 81 3.10 -2.91 -5.26
CA LEU A 81 2.07 -2.77 -4.22
C LEU A 81 1.38 -4.11 -3.93
N HIS A 82 1.27 -4.44 -2.65
CA HIS A 82 0.59 -5.66 -2.17
C HIS A 82 -0.90 -5.69 -2.49
N ASN A 83 -1.54 -4.54 -2.67
CA ASN A 83 -2.96 -4.42 -2.96
C ASN A 83 -3.20 -3.43 -4.11
N ARG A 84 -3.58 -3.95 -5.30
CA ARG A 84 -3.90 -3.13 -6.48
C ARG A 84 -5.06 -2.18 -6.21
N ASP A 85 -6.06 -2.61 -5.44
CA ASP A 85 -7.23 -1.79 -5.09
C ASP A 85 -6.85 -0.48 -4.42
N SER A 86 -5.69 -0.42 -3.73
CA SER A 86 -5.23 0.80 -3.09
C SER A 86 -4.82 1.87 -4.12
N ALA A 87 -4.12 1.47 -5.19
CA ALA A 87 -3.69 2.41 -6.23
C ALA A 87 -4.84 2.82 -7.15
N GLU A 88 -5.88 1.98 -7.25
CA GLU A 88 -7.06 2.25 -8.07
C GLU A 88 -8.05 3.20 -7.39
N ASN A 89 -8.06 3.29 -6.06
CA ASN A 89 -9.00 4.11 -5.29
C ASN A 89 -8.42 5.44 -4.77
N ASP A 90 -7.17 5.75 -5.15
CA ASP A 90 -6.47 7.00 -4.84
C ASP A 90 -7.08 8.21 -5.55
N SER A 91 -6.65 9.41 -5.15
CA SER A 91 -7.03 10.66 -5.85
C SER A 91 -6.60 10.63 -7.31
N PHE A 92 -7.32 11.36 -8.16
CA PHE A 92 -7.10 11.53 -9.60
C PHE A 92 -7.31 10.29 -10.47
N THR A 93 -7.63 9.15 -9.86
CA THR A 93 -7.91 7.91 -10.57
C THR A 93 -9.33 7.91 -11.18
N ALA A 94 -9.56 6.97 -12.11
CA ALA A 94 -10.86 6.79 -12.73
C ALA A 94 -11.98 6.44 -11.73
N THR A 95 -11.67 5.71 -10.64
CA THR A 95 -12.66 5.39 -9.59
C THR A 95 -13.16 6.62 -8.84
N ARG A 96 -12.37 7.70 -8.86
CA ARG A 96 -12.70 9.01 -8.30
C ARG A 96 -13.16 10.01 -9.35
N GLU A 97 -13.37 9.58 -10.60
CA GLU A 97 -13.73 10.44 -11.72
C GLU A 97 -12.73 11.61 -11.88
N GLY A 98 -11.43 11.36 -11.64
CA GLY A 98 -10.39 12.38 -11.67
C GLY A 98 -10.36 13.31 -10.44
N GLY A 99 -11.26 13.11 -9.47
CA GLY A 99 -11.37 13.90 -8.24
C GLY A 99 -10.46 13.44 -7.10
N LEU A 100 -10.62 14.08 -5.94
CA LEU A 100 -9.89 13.75 -4.72
C LEU A 100 -10.47 12.53 -4.00
N ASP A 101 -9.65 11.89 -3.18
CA ASP A 101 -10.09 10.81 -2.29
C ASP A 101 -10.84 11.35 -1.04
N CYS A 102 -11.55 10.44 -0.38
CA CYS A 102 -12.32 10.65 0.84
C CYS A 102 -11.43 10.88 2.08
N GLN A 103 -12.07 11.07 3.23
CA GLN A 103 -11.36 11.13 4.51
C GLN A 103 -11.12 9.73 5.07
N TRP A 104 -9.93 9.51 5.60
CA TRP A 104 -9.56 8.28 6.28
C TRP A 104 -9.49 8.46 7.78
N TYR A 105 -9.97 7.44 8.49
CA TYR A 105 -10.01 7.40 9.94
C TYR A 105 -9.35 6.12 10.44
N THR A 106 -8.69 6.22 11.58
CA THR A 106 -8.09 5.08 12.26
C THR A 106 -8.41 5.14 13.74
N LYS A 107 -8.02 4.10 14.48
CA LYS A 107 -8.25 4.02 15.92
C LYS A 107 -7.46 5.12 16.64
N PRO A 108 -7.99 5.67 17.76
CA PRO A 108 -9.26 5.34 18.44
C PRO A 108 -10.52 5.95 17.78
N PRO A 109 -11.74 5.45 18.10
CA PRO A 109 -13.00 6.00 17.56
C PRO A 109 -13.28 7.46 17.94
N GLU A 110 -12.66 7.95 19.01
CA GLU A 110 -12.71 9.35 19.40
C GLU A 110 -11.32 9.80 19.83
N TYR A 111 -10.87 10.93 19.30
CA TYR A 111 -9.59 11.53 19.63
C TYR A 111 -9.76 13.04 19.86
N ARG A 112 -9.49 13.49 21.10
CA ARG A 112 -9.62 14.91 21.49
C ARG A 112 -11.01 15.52 21.21
N GLY A 113 -12.07 14.75 21.43
CA GLY A 113 -13.45 15.18 21.14
C GLY A 113 -13.86 15.09 19.66
N LEU A 114 -12.96 14.62 18.78
CA LEU A 114 -13.27 14.36 17.37
C LEU A 114 -13.62 12.89 17.19
N GLY A 115 -14.88 12.61 16.89
CA GLY A 115 -15.39 11.27 16.62
C GLY A 115 -15.19 10.81 15.18
N VAL A 116 -14.98 9.52 14.98
CA VAL A 116 -15.08 8.86 13.68
C VAL A 116 -16.55 8.82 13.26
N PRO A 117 -16.91 9.16 11.99
CA PRO A 117 -18.28 9.08 11.51
C PRO A 117 -18.93 7.72 11.79
N GLU A 118 -20.14 7.72 12.34
CA GLU A 118 -20.83 6.49 12.78
C GLU A 118 -20.98 5.45 11.66
N VAL A 119 -21.19 5.91 10.43
CA VAL A 119 -21.26 5.05 9.24
C VAL A 119 -20.01 4.18 9.06
N LEU A 120 -18.82 4.70 9.39
CA LEU A 120 -17.56 3.96 9.32
C LEU A 120 -17.40 2.95 10.46
N LEU A 121 -18.13 3.13 11.56
CA LEU A 121 -18.16 2.22 12.70
C LEU A 121 -19.22 1.12 12.55
N SER A 122 -20.16 1.29 11.61
CA SER A 122 -21.33 0.43 11.44
C SER A 122 -21.02 -0.97 10.88
N GLY A 123 -19.90 -1.14 10.17
CA GLY A 123 -19.55 -2.39 9.48
C GLY A 123 -20.38 -2.67 8.21
N HIS A 124 -21.31 -1.79 7.84
CA HIS A 124 -22.11 -1.93 6.62
C HIS A 124 -21.33 -1.45 5.39
N HIS A 125 -20.66 -2.38 4.70
CA HIS A 125 -19.78 -2.08 3.56
C HIS A 125 -20.43 -1.19 2.48
N ALA A 126 -21.68 -1.44 2.10
CA ALA A 126 -22.38 -0.63 1.10
C ALA A 126 -22.58 0.83 1.55
N ASN A 127 -22.94 1.05 2.83
CA ASN A 127 -23.13 2.39 3.37
C ASN A 127 -21.80 3.13 3.51
N ILE A 128 -20.74 2.40 3.86
CA ILE A 128 -19.38 2.95 3.93
C ILE A 128 -18.93 3.41 2.55
N GLU A 129 -19.15 2.60 1.51
CA GLU A 129 -18.72 2.94 0.16
C GLU A 129 -19.51 4.13 -0.41
N GLN A 130 -20.82 4.17 -0.20
CA GLN A 130 -21.63 5.34 -0.54
C GLN A 130 -21.18 6.61 0.19
N TRP A 131 -20.82 6.48 1.47
CA TRP A 131 -20.29 7.62 2.23
C TRP A 131 -18.95 8.09 1.68
N ARG A 132 -18.04 7.17 1.34
CA ARG A 132 -16.73 7.51 0.76
C ARG A 132 -16.88 8.22 -0.59
N ALA A 133 -17.75 7.74 -1.46
CA ALA A 133 -18.02 8.37 -2.75
C ALA A 133 -18.56 9.80 -2.59
N ARG A 134 -19.57 9.99 -1.72
CA ARG A 134 -20.13 11.33 -1.44
C ARG A 134 -19.09 12.26 -0.82
N GLU A 135 -18.27 11.76 0.09
CA GLU A 135 -17.25 12.54 0.77
C GLU A 135 -16.10 12.94 -0.17
N ALA A 136 -15.67 12.05 -1.05
CA ALA A 136 -14.71 12.32 -2.12
C ALA A 136 -15.22 13.43 -3.05
N ALA A 137 -16.47 13.30 -3.53
CA ALA A 137 -17.11 14.32 -4.38
C ALA A 137 -17.19 15.69 -3.68
N ARG A 138 -17.65 15.71 -2.43
CA ARG A 138 -17.72 16.94 -1.60
C ARG A 138 -16.35 17.60 -1.47
N ARG A 139 -15.30 16.83 -1.15
CA ARG A 139 -13.93 17.35 -1.02
C ARG A 139 -13.38 17.90 -2.32
N THR A 140 -13.68 17.25 -3.43
CA THR A 140 -13.28 17.70 -4.76
C THR A 140 -13.92 19.05 -5.05
N GLN A 141 -15.24 19.17 -4.86
CA GLN A 141 -15.97 20.42 -5.03
C GLN A 141 -15.44 21.57 -4.16
N GLU A 142 -15.09 21.28 -2.90
CA GLU A 142 -14.61 22.30 -1.96
C GLU A 142 -13.16 22.74 -2.19
N ARG A 143 -12.27 21.81 -2.57
CA ARG A 143 -10.81 22.06 -2.59
C ARG A 143 -10.21 22.17 -3.97
N ARG A 144 -10.77 21.45 -4.93
CA ARG A 144 -10.29 21.37 -6.32
C ARG A 144 -11.48 21.37 -7.28
N PRO A 145 -12.32 22.43 -7.26
CA PRO A 145 -13.48 22.52 -8.15
C PRO A 145 -13.08 22.51 -9.63
N ASP A 146 -11.83 22.87 -9.95
CA ASP A 146 -11.25 22.77 -11.28
C ASP A 146 -11.29 21.35 -11.85
N LEU A 147 -11.13 20.32 -11.01
CA LEU A 147 -11.18 18.90 -11.45
C LEU A 147 -12.58 18.48 -11.89
N LEU A 148 -13.63 19.22 -11.49
CA LEU A 148 -15.01 18.93 -11.90
C LEU A 148 -15.34 19.49 -13.27
N THR A 149 -14.60 20.50 -13.75
CA THR A 149 -14.89 21.20 -15.01
C THR A 149 -14.48 20.42 -16.27
N GLY A 150 -13.83 19.26 -16.11
CA GLY A 150 -13.57 18.28 -17.18
C GLY A 150 -14.59 17.14 -17.27
N ILE A 151 -15.58 17.10 -16.38
CA ILE A 151 -16.65 16.09 -16.39
C ILE A 151 -17.76 16.62 -17.32
N PRO A 152 -18.17 15.89 -18.37
CA PRO A 152 -19.28 16.30 -19.22
C PRO A 152 -20.52 16.64 -18.38
N ILE A 153 -21.12 17.81 -18.66
CA ILE A 153 -22.21 18.42 -17.90
C ILE A 153 -23.49 17.55 -17.86
N ASP A 154 -23.58 16.51 -18.68
CA ASP A 154 -24.73 15.59 -18.75
C ASP A 154 -24.92 14.76 -17.47
N ARG A 155 -23.88 14.59 -16.63
CA ARG A 155 -23.94 13.77 -15.40
C ARG A 155 -24.18 14.54 -14.11
N MET A 156 -23.93 15.85 -14.07
CA MET A 156 -24.13 16.66 -12.85
C MET A 156 -25.61 16.84 -12.48
N ALA A 157 -26.53 16.76 -13.45
CA ALA A 157 -27.97 16.89 -13.20
C ALA A 157 -28.57 15.72 -12.39
N ALA A 158 -27.88 14.57 -12.31
CA ALA A 158 -28.36 13.41 -11.56
C ALA A 158 -28.06 13.48 -10.04
N ALA A 159 -27.10 14.32 -9.62
CA ALA A 159 -26.66 14.38 -8.22
C ALA A 159 -27.38 15.46 -7.36
N ALA A 160 -28.10 16.40 -7.99
CA ALA A 160 -28.70 17.54 -7.31
C ALA A 160 -30.24 17.47 -7.15
N GLY A 161 -30.89 16.38 -7.58
CA GLY A 161 -32.35 16.23 -7.59
C GLY A 161 -32.87 15.24 -6.54
N ALA A 162 -33.88 15.69 -5.80
CA ALA A 162 -34.60 15.03 -4.71
C ALA A 162 -35.02 13.55 -4.89
N ALA A 163 -35.27 12.93 -3.73
CA ALA A 163 -35.91 11.64 -3.52
C ALA A 163 -37.07 11.29 -4.46
N THR A 164 -37.00 10.11 -5.10
CA THR A 164 -38.06 9.09 -5.16
C THR A 164 -37.48 7.81 -5.79
N ILE A 165 -37.90 6.67 -5.25
CA ILE A 165 -37.46 5.33 -5.65
C ILE A 165 -38.09 4.98 -7.01
N ASP A 166 -37.29 4.49 -7.95
CA ASP A 166 -37.67 3.29 -8.69
C ASP A 166 -36.44 2.50 -9.15
N ALA A 167 -36.46 1.20 -8.89
CA ALA A 167 -35.39 0.28 -9.22
C ALA A 167 -35.61 -0.26 -10.63
N GLN A 168 -34.64 -0.05 -11.54
CA GLN A 168 -34.48 -0.90 -12.74
C GLN A 168 -33.00 -1.13 -13.06
N PRO A 169 -32.66 -2.30 -13.63
CA PRO A 169 -31.29 -2.80 -13.71
C PRO A 169 -30.50 -2.12 -14.83
N TRP A 170 -29.19 -2.14 -14.63
CA TRP A 170 -28.17 -1.45 -15.42
C TRP A 170 -28.23 -1.93 -16.88
N SER A 171 -28.62 -1.05 -17.80
CA SER A 171 -28.47 -1.29 -19.23
C SER A 171 -27.05 -0.93 -19.66
N ARG A 172 -26.40 -1.88 -20.34
CA ARG A 172 -25.10 -1.70 -20.98
C ARG A 172 -25.21 -0.70 -22.14
N ALA A 173 -24.84 0.55 -21.88
CA ALA A 173 -24.40 1.54 -22.87
C ALA A 173 -23.74 2.66 -22.05
N SER A 174 -22.52 3.13 -22.27
CA SER A 174 -21.66 3.15 -23.44
C SER A 174 -20.24 3.41 -22.89
N VAL A 175 -19.37 2.41 -22.97
CA VAL A 175 -17.92 2.60 -22.72
C VAL A 175 -17.33 3.12 -24.05
N PRO A 176 -16.49 4.18 -24.05
CA PRO A 176 -15.85 4.66 -25.26
C PRO A 176 -15.09 3.54 -25.99
N ARG A 177 -15.17 3.55 -27.32
CA ARG A 177 -14.74 2.47 -28.23
C ARG A 177 -13.22 2.24 -28.28
N TRP A 178 -12.44 2.87 -27.41
CA TRP A 178 -10.99 2.74 -27.29
C TRP A 178 -10.57 1.69 -26.25
N TRP A 179 -11.53 1.19 -25.46
CA TRP A 179 -11.35 0.11 -24.47
C TRP A 179 -11.60 -1.30 -25.04
N ALA A 180 -11.86 -1.44 -26.34
CA ALA A 180 -12.18 -2.72 -26.95
C ALA A 180 -10.89 -3.48 -27.34
N PHE A 181 -10.56 -4.49 -26.52
CA PHE A 181 -9.87 -5.71 -26.93
C PHE A 181 -8.43 -5.52 -27.46
N VAL A 182 -7.46 -5.54 -26.54
CA VAL A 182 -6.11 -6.03 -26.90
C VAL A 182 -6.16 -7.55 -26.78
N PRO A 183 -5.97 -8.33 -27.87
CA PRO A 183 -5.92 -9.77 -27.78
C PRO A 183 -4.73 -10.14 -26.88
N GLY A 184 -4.99 -11.01 -25.90
CA GLY A 184 -3.94 -11.62 -25.11
C GLY A 184 -2.90 -12.22 -26.05
N THR A 185 -1.70 -11.67 -26.02
CA THR A 185 -0.54 -12.40 -26.49
C THR A 185 -0.41 -13.60 -25.56
N THR A 186 -0.59 -14.79 -26.14
CA THR A 186 -0.12 -16.04 -25.58
C THR A 186 1.40 -15.94 -25.47
N GLY A 187 1.87 -15.30 -24.40
CA GLY A 187 3.20 -15.48 -23.87
C GLY A 187 3.27 -16.92 -23.35
N SER A 188 4.27 -17.63 -23.84
CA SER A 188 4.60 -19.01 -23.49
C SER A 188 4.46 -19.29 -22.00
N GLU A 189 3.92 -20.47 -21.69
CA GLU A 189 3.80 -21.07 -20.34
C GLU A 189 5.15 -21.32 -19.62
N ASP A 190 6.25 -20.74 -20.10
CA ASP A 190 7.63 -21.01 -19.66
C ASP A 190 8.31 -19.84 -18.93
N GLU A 191 7.62 -18.74 -18.64
CA GLU A 191 8.06 -17.78 -17.62
C GLU A 191 7.39 -18.10 -16.27
N MET A 192 7.73 -19.26 -15.71
CA MET A 192 7.66 -19.45 -14.26
C MET A 192 8.69 -18.52 -13.60
N ASN A 193 8.31 -17.24 -13.51
CA ASN A 193 8.30 -16.46 -12.29
C ASN A 193 9.59 -16.56 -11.46
N ILE A 194 10.67 -15.97 -11.97
CA ILE A 194 11.95 -15.77 -11.26
C ILE A 194 11.70 -15.20 -9.84
N VAL A 195 10.71 -14.33 -9.69
CA VAL A 195 10.31 -13.76 -8.39
C VAL A 195 9.68 -14.82 -7.48
N GLU A 196 8.84 -15.73 -7.99
CA GLU A 196 8.33 -16.85 -7.20
C GLU A 196 9.40 -17.92 -6.92
N GLN A 197 10.34 -18.12 -7.84
CA GLN A 197 11.48 -19.01 -7.63
C GLN A 197 12.39 -18.48 -6.51
N MET A 198 12.70 -17.18 -6.51
CA MET A 198 13.39 -16.52 -5.38
C MET A 198 12.56 -16.55 -4.09
N ARG A 199 11.23 -16.52 -4.18
CA ARG A 199 10.34 -16.66 -3.01
C ARG A 199 10.36 -18.07 -2.41
N ALA A 200 10.45 -19.10 -3.25
CA ALA A 200 10.53 -20.49 -2.85
C ALA A 200 11.91 -20.83 -2.26
N GLU A 201 12.99 -20.30 -2.85
CA GLU A 201 14.37 -20.54 -2.38
C GLU A 201 14.66 -19.94 -0.99
N GLY A 202 13.91 -18.91 -0.57
CA GLY A 202 14.10 -18.26 0.73
C GLY A 202 13.27 -18.86 1.89
N LEU A 203 12.46 -19.88 1.65
CA LEU A 203 11.65 -20.50 2.70
C LEU A 203 12.48 -21.44 3.56
N ARG A 204 12.40 -21.27 4.88
CA ARG A 204 13.05 -22.16 5.83
C ARG A 204 12.17 -23.36 6.15
N ASP A 205 12.75 -24.55 6.10
CA ASP A 205 12.07 -25.80 6.48
C ASP A 205 12.19 -26.14 7.98
N ASP A 206 12.95 -25.37 8.75
CA ASP A 206 13.28 -25.67 10.16
C ASP A 206 12.32 -25.04 11.19
N LEU A 207 11.25 -24.39 10.73
CA LEU A 207 10.26 -23.76 11.61
C LEU A 207 9.33 -24.81 12.24
N PRO A 208 9.26 -24.90 13.59
CA PRO A 208 8.35 -25.85 14.24
C PRO A 208 6.89 -25.44 14.06
N ASP A 209 5.97 -26.41 14.17
CA ASP A 209 4.54 -26.10 14.25
C ASP A 209 4.20 -25.43 15.60
N PHE A 210 3.88 -24.13 15.52
CA PHE A 210 3.41 -23.33 16.64
C PHE A 210 2.26 -22.41 16.24
N LYS A 211 1.37 -22.17 17.19
CA LYS A 211 0.18 -21.33 16.98
C LYS A 211 0.15 -20.14 17.92
N ILE A 212 -0.79 -19.24 17.62
CA ILE A 212 -1.08 -18.10 18.48
C ILE A 212 -1.47 -18.63 19.87
N GLY A 213 -0.89 -18.04 20.91
CA GLY A 213 -1.03 -18.48 22.31
C GLY A 213 0.08 -19.37 22.83
N ASP A 214 0.89 -19.97 21.96
CA ASP A 214 2.06 -20.74 22.39
C ASP A 214 3.16 -19.81 22.92
N THR A 215 3.94 -20.29 23.88
CA THR A 215 5.15 -19.61 24.33
C THR A 215 6.34 -20.14 23.54
N VAL A 216 7.01 -19.24 22.82
CA VAL A 216 8.16 -19.55 21.98
C VAL A 216 9.42 -18.86 22.52
N ASN A 217 10.57 -19.48 22.29
CA ASN A 217 11.87 -18.85 22.39
C ASN A 217 12.35 -18.53 20.98
N VAL A 218 12.52 -17.25 20.68
CA VAL A 218 13.09 -16.77 19.42
C VAL A 218 14.55 -16.39 19.68
N ALA A 219 15.48 -17.14 19.11
CA ALA A 219 16.89 -16.82 19.12
C ALA A 219 17.19 -15.83 17.98
N VAL A 220 17.69 -14.64 18.28
CA VAL A 220 17.97 -13.60 17.29
C VAL A 220 19.47 -13.31 17.27
N ARG A 221 20.05 -13.34 16.07
CA ARG A 221 21.43 -12.95 15.82
C ARG A 221 21.53 -11.43 15.75
N ILE A 222 22.24 -10.84 16.70
CA ILE A 222 22.52 -9.40 16.74
C ILE A 222 24.00 -9.21 16.42
N THR A 223 24.29 -8.40 15.41
CA THR A 223 25.66 -8.05 15.02
C THR A 223 25.92 -6.60 15.44
N GLU A 224 26.91 -6.40 16.30
CA GLU A 224 27.38 -5.07 16.72
C GLU A 224 28.88 -4.98 16.48
N ALA A 225 29.33 -3.94 15.75
CA ALA A 225 30.74 -3.65 15.49
C ALA A 225 31.58 -4.87 15.04
N GLY A 226 31.01 -5.70 14.14
CA GLY A 226 31.67 -6.87 13.56
C GLY A 226 31.64 -8.15 14.40
N LYS A 227 31.05 -8.15 15.61
CA LYS A 227 30.85 -9.36 16.44
C LYS A 227 29.38 -9.75 16.47
N SER A 228 29.09 -11.03 16.22
CA SER A 228 27.73 -11.58 16.28
C SER A 228 27.48 -12.29 17.63
N ARG A 229 26.30 -12.06 18.22
CA ARG A 229 25.83 -12.74 19.43
C ARG A 229 24.38 -13.19 19.26
N ILE A 230 24.02 -14.31 19.87
CA ILE A 230 22.64 -14.82 19.88
C ILE A 230 21.93 -14.30 21.13
N GLN A 231 20.83 -13.56 20.94
CA GLN A 231 19.95 -13.09 22.00
C GLN A 231 18.63 -13.86 21.98
N ASN A 232 18.30 -14.52 23.08
CA ASN A 232 17.05 -15.25 23.25
C ASN A 232 15.91 -14.34 23.73
N PHE A 233 14.78 -14.36 23.02
CA PHE A 233 13.55 -13.68 23.39
C PHE A 233 12.43 -14.71 23.61
N ILE A 234 12.11 -14.95 24.89
CA ILE A 234 11.07 -15.90 25.30
C ILE A 234 9.78 -15.17 25.64
N GLY A 235 8.69 -15.49 24.95
CA GLY A 235 7.38 -14.90 25.21
C GLY A 235 6.23 -15.62 24.54
N ALA A 236 5.01 -15.17 24.82
CA ALA A 236 3.80 -15.72 24.22
C ALA A 236 3.54 -15.10 22.84
N VAL A 237 3.22 -15.93 21.86
CA VAL A 237 2.76 -15.48 20.54
C VAL A 237 1.37 -14.88 20.68
N ILE A 238 1.22 -13.60 20.36
CA ILE A 238 -0.07 -12.90 20.47
C ILE A 238 -0.73 -12.62 19.11
N ALA A 239 0.05 -12.67 18.02
CA ALA A 239 -0.41 -12.53 16.65
C ALA A 239 0.58 -13.20 15.68
N LYS A 240 0.06 -13.70 14.56
CA LYS A 240 0.81 -14.12 13.37
C LYS A 240 0.21 -13.36 12.19
N HIS A 241 1.05 -12.84 11.30
CA HIS A 241 0.65 -12.09 10.10
C HIS A 241 1.42 -12.61 8.88
N GLY A 242 0.82 -12.49 7.70
CA GLY A 242 1.43 -12.94 6.45
C GLY A 242 1.54 -14.47 6.32
N THR A 243 1.97 -14.89 5.13
CA THR A 243 2.29 -16.27 4.76
C THR A 243 3.56 -16.26 3.92
N GLY A 244 4.31 -17.37 3.90
CA GLY A 244 5.58 -17.45 3.15
C GLY A 244 6.66 -16.50 3.69
N LEU A 245 7.45 -15.89 2.80
CA LEU A 245 8.55 -14.97 3.14
C LEU A 245 8.16 -13.76 4.00
N GLU A 246 6.93 -13.28 3.87
CA GLU A 246 6.43 -12.13 4.63
C GLU A 246 5.81 -12.53 5.98
N ALA A 247 5.83 -13.83 6.32
CA ALA A 247 5.26 -14.31 7.56
C ALA A 247 6.03 -13.73 8.76
N SER A 248 5.29 -13.13 9.69
CA SER A 248 5.84 -12.58 10.92
C SER A 248 5.02 -12.97 12.14
N VAL A 249 5.69 -13.04 13.28
CA VAL A 249 5.09 -13.36 14.57
C VAL A 249 5.32 -12.23 15.57
N THR A 250 4.27 -11.82 16.26
CA THR A 250 4.39 -10.90 17.39
C THR A 250 4.47 -11.69 18.69
N VAL A 251 5.60 -11.57 19.38
CA VAL A 251 5.86 -12.26 20.65
C VAL A 251 5.89 -11.23 21.77
N ARG A 252 5.15 -11.53 22.84
CA ARG A 252 5.05 -10.69 24.02
C ARG A 252 5.70 -11.35 25.22
N LYS A 253 6.60 -10.63 25.87
CA LYS A 253 7.23 -10.99 27.14
C LYS A 253 6.85 -9.95 28.20
N VAL A 254 6.52 -10.40 29.42
CA VAL A 254 6.35 -9.49 30.57
C VAL A 254 7.50 -9.77 31.54
N THR A 255 8.33 -8.76 31.80
CA THR A 255 9.47 -8.84 32.73
C THR A 255 9.38 -7.67 33.69
N GLY A 256 9.44 -7.90 35.00
CA GLY A 256 9.41 -6.82 36.00
C GLY A 256 8.15 -5.94 35.94
N GLY A 257 7.00 -6.48 35.50
CA GLY A 257 5.76 -5.72 35.33
C GLY A 257 5.65 -4.94 34.01
N ILE A 258 6.75 -4.82 33.25
CA ILE A 258 6.77 -4.15 31.95
C ILE A 258 6.52 -5.18 30.84
N ALA A 259 5.54 -4.89 29.98
CA ALA A 259 5.25 -5.71 28.81
C ALA A 259 6.06 -5.21 27.60
N VAL A 260 6.85 -6.11 27.02
CA VAL A 260 7.62 -5.87 25.80
C VAL A 260 7.05 -6.75 24.70
N GLU A 261 6.65 -6.13 23.59
CA GLU A 261 6.21 -6.81 22.36
C GLU A 261 7.31 -6.63 21.30
N ARG A 262 7.72 -7.72 20.65
CA ARG A 262 8.62 -7.71 19.51
C ARG A 262 8.00 -8.47 18.35
N ILE A 263 8.25 -7.99 17.14
CA ILE A 263 7.83 -8.62 15.89
C ILE A 263 9.05 -9.29 15.28
N PHE A 264 8.92 -10.57 14.91
CA PHE A 264 9.98 -11.36 14.30
C PHE A 264 9.49 -11.86 12.94
N PRO A 265 10.12 -11.48 11.82
CA PRO A 265 9.89 -12.13 10.53
C PRO A 265 10.43 -13.56 10.58
N LEU A 266 9.61 -14.54 10.22
CA LEU A 266 9.91 -15.97 10.40
C LEU A 266 11.05 -16.42 9.49
N GLU A 267 11.06 -15.93 8.25
CA GLU A 267 12.06 -16.29 7.23
C GLU A 267 13.31 -15.39 7.26
N SER A 268 13.44 -14.47 8.24
CA SER A 268 14.58 -13.57 8.28
C SER A 268 15.88 -14.29 8.69
N PRO A 269 17.02 -14.03 8.02
CA PRO A 269 18.34 -14.52 8.43
C PRO A 269 18.81 -14.01 9.81
N SER A 270 18.18 -12.95 10.32
CA SER A 270 18.44 -12.44 11.66
C SER A 270 17.82 -13.32 12.76
N VAL A 271 16.80 -14.10 12.44
CA VAL A 271 16.24 -15.11 13.35
C VAL A 271 17.08 -16.37 13.18
N ASP A 272 17.72 -16.81 14.24
CA ASP A 272 18.58 -17.99 14.22
C ASP A 272 17.72 -19.27 14.32
N SER A 273 16.83 -19.33 15.31
CA SER A 273 15.90 -20.44 15.51
C SER A 273 14.67 -20.04 16.33
N ILE A 274 13.58 -20.78 16.17
CA ILE A 274 12.36 -20.65 16.97
C ILE A 274 12.08 -22.00 17.63
N THR A 275 11.87 -22.02 18.94
CA THR A 275 11.53 -23.24 19.68
C THR A 275 10.30 -23.06 20.55
N VAL A 276 9.37 -24.02 20.49
CA VAL A 276 8.16 -23.99 21.33
C VAL A 276 8.49 -24.46 22.73
N LYS A 277 8.28 -23.58 23.72
CA LYS A 277 8.49 -23.90 25.15
C LYS A 277 7.22 -24.39 25.84
N LYS A 278 6.05 -23.88 25.45
CA LYS A 278 4.77 -24.23 26.09
C LYS A 278 3.60 -24.03 25.12
N ARG A 279 2.66 -24.97 25.11
CA ARG A 279 1.45 -24.87 24.28
C ARG A 279 0.30 -24.19 25.04
N GLY A 280 -0.27 -23.15 24.42
CA GLY A 280 -1.34 -22.34 25.00
C GLY A 280 -2.72 -22.80 24.54
N ARG A 281 -3.69 -22.84 25.46
CA ARG A 281 -5.10 -23.02 25.11
C ARG A 281 -5.75 -21.64 24.94
N ILE A 282 -6.05 -21.30 23.70
CA ILE A 282 -6.71 -20.05 23.31
C ILE A 282 -8.02 -20.31 22.59
N ARG A 283 -8.91 -19.30 22.59
CA ARG A 283 -10.19 -19.32 21.87
C ARG A 283 -10.27 -18.25 20.76
N ARG A 284 -9.29 -17.35 20.67
CA ARG A 284 -9.31 -16.19 19.75
C ARG A 284 -8.04 -16.17 18.91
N ALA A 285 -8.19 -15.83 17.64
CA ALA A 285 -7.09 -15.75 16.68
C ALA A 285 -6.09 -14.60 16.95
N LYS A 286 -6.44 -13.55 17.72
CA LYS A 286 -5.51 -12.48 18.13
C LYS A 286 -5.68 -12.19 19.62
N LEU A 287 -4.58 -12.09 20.36
CA LEU A 287 -4.59 -11.98 21.84
C LEU A 287 -4.32 -10.55 22.35
N TYR A 288 -4.69 -9.52 21.58
CA TYR A 288 -4.47 -8.12 21.96
C TYR A 288 -5.16 -7.72 23.27
N TYR A 289 -6.20 -8.45 23.70
CA TYR A 289 -6.85 -8.25 25.00
C TYR A 289 -5.89 -8.41 26.18
N LEU A 290 -4.73 -9.08 26.00
CA LEU A 290 -3.70 -9.19 27.02
C LEU A 290 -2.98 -7.84 27.29
N ARG A 291 -3.11 -6.83 26.41
CA ARG A 291 -2.56 -5.47 26.60
C ARG A 291 -3.09 -4.77 27.84
N GLY A 292 -4.38 -4.93 28.15
CA GLY A 292 -4.99 -4.34 29.35
C GLY A 292 -5.01 -5.25 30.58
N ARG A 293 -4.36 -6.42 30.56
CA ARG A 293 -4.42 -7.39 31.67
C ARG A 293 -3.08 -7.51 32.38
N THR A 294 -3.12 -7.58 33.71
CA THR A 294 -1.95 -7.76 34.57
C THR A 294 -2.08 -9.00 35.46
N GLY A 295 -0.95 -9.47 36.00
CA GLY A 295 -0.91 -10.58 36.95
C GLY A 295 -1.49 -11.90 36.41
N ARG A 296 -2.23 -12.64 37.25
CA ARG A 296 -2.81 -13.95 36.90
C ARG A 296 -3.80 -13.87 35.72
N LYS A 297 -4.44 -12.72 35.48
CA LYS A 297 -5.40 -12.50 34.39
C LYS A 297 -4.72 -12.38 33.01
N ALA A 298 -3.42 -12.10 32.97
CA ALA A 298 -2.61 -12.02 31.75
C ALA A 298 -1.98 -13.36 31.33
N ARG A 299 -2.06 -14.39 32.18
CA ARG A 299 -1.48 -15.70 31.89
C ARG A 299 -2.37 -16.50 30.95
N ILE A 300 -1.77 -17.04 29.90
CA ILE A 300 -2.42 -18.00 29.00
C ILE A 300 -2.47 -19.36 29.69
N ARG A 301 -3.65 -19.99 29.72
CA ARG A 301 -3.81 -21.33 30.29
C ARG A 301 -3.11 -22.36 29.39
N GLU A 302 -2.45 -23.32 30.01
CA GLU A 302 -1.78 -24.40 29.29
C GLU A 302 -2.79 -25.36 28.66
N ALA A 303 -2.51 -25.81 27.44
CA ALA A 303 -3.23 -26.93 26.85
C ALA A 303 -2.73 -28.21 27.52
N ARG A 304 -3.64 -29.06 28.05
CA ARG A 304 -3.26 -30.41 28.47
C ARG A 304 -2.75 -31.18 27.24
N ARG A 305 -1.65 -31.91 27.42
CA ARG A 305 -1.12 -32.85 26.43
C ARG A 305 -2.17 -33.89 26.06
#